data_AF-A0A9N9E731-F1
#
_entry.id   AF-A0A9N9E731-F1
#
_cell.length_a   1.000
_cell.length_b   1.000
_cell.length_c   1.000
_cell.angle_alpha   90.00
_cell.angle_beta   90.00
_cell.angle_gamma   90.00
#
_symmetry.space_group_name_H-M   'P 1'
#
loop_
_entity.id
_entity.type
_entity.pdbx_description
1 polymer ?
#
loop_
_entity_poly.entity_id
_entity_poly.type
_entity_poly.pdbx_seq_one_letter_code
_entity_poly.pdbx_strand_id
1 'polypeptide(L)'
;TLDQILKDYVTSLPACKREKALINYELLNKIKTILLDPQNTSLYDKNTRIWARKQFRLEEVVPDDYRVIVKTTNNPVLITEKMYEVFCQTHSQITQHGGQK
;
A
#
# COMPACT_ATOMS: atom_id res chain seq x y z
N THR A 1 -8.25 -11.82 -15.26
CA THR A 1 -7.68 -10.44 -15.19
C THR A 1 -6.94 -10.30 -13.88
N LEU A 2 -6.11 -9.25 -13.71
CA LEU A 2 -5.46 -8.98 -12.42
C LEU A 2 -6.50 -8.86 -11.29
N ASP A 3 -7.62 -8.20 -11.56
CA ASP A 3 -8.70 -8.01 -10.58
C ASP A 3 -9.27 -9.34 -10.07
N GLN A 4 -9.42 -10.34 -10.94
CA GLN A 4 -9.89 -11.66 -10.53
C GLN A 4 -8.87 -12.35 -9.61
N ILE A 5 -7.58 -12.27 -9.94
CA ILE A 5 -6.51 -12.84 -9.10
C ILE A 5 -6.48 -12.17 -7.72
N LEU A 6 -6.61 -10.84 -7.68
CA LEU A 6 -6.65 -10.09 -6.42
C LEU A 6 -7.89 -10.45 -5.59
N LYS A 7 -9.05 -10.60 -6.24
CA LYS A 7 -10.29 -11.04 -5.58
C LYS A 7 -10.17 -12.44 -5.00
N ASP A 8 -9.62 -13.38 -5.76
CA ASP A 8 -9.41 -14.76 -5.31
C ASP A 8 -8.42 -14.81 -4.13
N TYR A 9 -7.35 -14.02 -4.20
CA TYR A 9 -6.41 -13.85 -3.09
C TYR A 9 -7.11 -13.33 -1.82
N VAL A 10 -7.84 -12.21 -1.91
CA VAL A 10 -8.49 -11.61 -0.74
C VAL A 10 -9.56 -12.54 -0.15
N THR A 11 -10.35 -13.22 -1.00
CA THR A 11 -11.39 -14.14 -0.53
C THR A 11 -10.82 -15.37 0.16
N SER A 12 -9.63 -15.84 -0.23
CA SER A 12 -8.92 -16.95 0.43
C SER A 12 -8.47 -16.64 1.86
N LEU A 13 -8.36 -15.35 2.23
CA LEU A 13 -7.93 -14.93 3.55
C LEU A 13 -9.09 -14.97 4.58
N PRO A 14 -8.78 -15.21 5.88
CA PRO A 14 -9.74 -14.98 6.96
C PRO A 14 -10.28 -13.56 6.94
N ALA A 15 -11.57 -13.37 7.25
CA ALA A 15 -12.25 -12.06 7.18
C ALA A 15 -11.49 -10.93 7.89
N CYS A 16 -10.91 -11.22 9.07
CA CYS A 16 -10.13 -10.26 9.85
C CYS A 16 -8.83 -9.78 9.18
N LYS A 17 -8.35 -10.48 8.15
CA LYS A 17 -7.14 -10.14 7.38
C LYS A 17 -7.45 -9.44 6.07
N ARG A 18 -8.68 -9.53 5.56
CA ARG A 18 -9.05 -9.04 4.22
C ARG A 18 -8.92 -7.53 4.07
N GLU A 19 -9.40 -6.78 5.06
CA GLU A 19 -9.44 -5.31 5.03
C GLU A 19 -8.06 -4.66 4.86
N LYS A 20 -7.01 -5.33 5.34
CA LYS A 20 -5.62 -4.83 5.35
C LYS A 20 -4.69 -5.63 4.42
N ALA A 21 -5.24 -6.57 3.65
CA ALA A 21 -4.47 -7.42 2.76
C ALA A 21 -3.95 -6.66 1.54
N LEU A 22 -4.75 -5.74 1.03
CA LEU A 22 -4.43 -4.86 -0.08
C LEU A 22 -4.68 -3.41 0.37
N ILE A 23 -3.79 -2.50 -0.01
CA ILE A 23 -3.93 -1.08 0.29
C ILE A 23 -4.42 -0.38 -0.98
N ASN A 24 -5.61 0.21 -0.90
CA ASN A 24 -6.16 1.05 -1.96
C ASN A 24 -5.88 2.54 -1.67
N TYR A 25 -6.28 3.44 -2.55
CA TYR A 25 -6.10 4.89 -2.34
C TYR A 25 -6.73 5.40 -1.04
N GLU A 26 -7.94 4.92 -0.71
CA GLU A 26 -8.64 5.35 0.51
C GLU A 26 -7.85 4.97 1.76
N LEU A 27 -7.42 3.71 1.87
CA LEU A 27 -6.64 3.23 3.00
C LEU A 27 -5.25 3.89 3.07
N LEU A 28 -4.61 4.13 1.92
CA LEU A 28 -3.35 4.89 1.86
C LEU A 28 -3.53 6.30 2.44
N ASN A 29 -4.60 7.00 2.07
CA ASN A 29 -4.90 8.34 2.59
C ASN A 29 -5.17 8.31 4.10
N LYS A 30 -5.95 7.33 4.58
CA LYS A 30 -6.17 7.14 6.03
C LYS A 30 -4.84 6.95 6.76
N ILE A 31 -3.95 6.11 6.24
CA ILE A 31 -2.60 5.90 6.80
C ILE A 31 -1.82 7.22 6.79
N LYS A 32 -1.78 7.95 5.66
CA LYS A 32 -1.05 9.22 5.54
C LYS A 32 -1.56 10.24 6.56
N THR A 33 -2.88 10.43 6.69
CA THR A 33 -3.49 11.34 7.68
C THR A 33 -3.12 10.95 9.12
N ILE A 34 -3.18 9.67 9.48
CA ILE A 34 -2.79 9.19 10.82
C ILE A 34 -1.32 9.46 11.10
N LEU A 35 -0.44 9.30 10.11
CA LEU A 35 0.99 9.49 10.31
C LEU A 35 1.41 10.96 10.33
N LEU A 36 0.68 11.84 9.65
CA LEU A 36 0.89 13.30 9.68
C LEU A 36 0.52 13.89 11.05
N ASP A 37 -0.53 13.37 11.70
CA ASP A 37 -0.96 13.80 13.02
C ASP A 37 -1.16 12.60 13.99
N PRO A 38 -0.05 11.99 14.46
CA PRO A 38 -0.09 10.72 15.19
C PRO A 38 -0.66 10.83 16.61
N GLN A 39 -0.83 12.05 17.14
CA GLN A 39 -1.36 12.30 18.48
C GLN A 39 -2.87 12.56 18.48
N ASN A 40 -3.44 12.83 17.31
CA ASN A 40 -4.85 13.10 17.19
C ASN A 40 -5.68 11.82 17.31
N THR A 41 -6.32 11.68 18.47
CA THR A 41 -7.11 10.51 18.83
C THR A 41 -8.53 10.53 18.27
N SER A 42 -8.96 11.66 17.70
CA SER A 42 -10.26 11.80 17.02
C SER A 42 -10.25 11.21 15.60
N LEU A 43 -9.06 11.00 15.01
CA LEU A 43 -8.92 10.40 13.69
C LEU A 43 -9.12 8.88 13.74
N TYR A 44 -10.15 8.38 13.06
CA TYR A 44 -10.43 6.95 12.91
C TYR A 44 -10.51 6.19 14.25
N ASP A 45 -10.55 4.86 14.24
CA ASP A 45 -10.57 4.06 15.46
C ASP A 45 -9.15 3.81 16.02
N LYS A 46 -9.09 3.45 17.31
CA LYS A 46 -7.83 3.19 18.03
C LYS A 46 -6.98 2.09 17.39
N ASN A 47 -7.61 1.00 16.92
CA ASN A 47 -6.88 -0.15 16.38
C ASN A 47 -6.25 0.20 15.04
N THR A 48 -6.97 0.93 14.19
CA THR A 48 -6.45 1.42 12.91
C THR A 48 -5.28 2.37 13.12
N ARG A 49 -5.37 3.31 14.07
CA ARG A 49 -4.24 4.21 14.40
C ARG A 49 -3.01 3.47 14.89
N ILE A 50 -3.17 2.52 15.82
CA ILE A 50 -2.06 1.72 16.35
C ILE A 50 -1.43 0.89 15.23
N TRP A 51 -2.25 0.24 14.41
CA TRP A 51 -1.80 -0.55 13.28
C TRP A 51 -1.01 0.31 12.27
N ALA A 52 -1.55 1.44 11.82
CA ALA A 52 -0.91 2.31 10.84
C ALA A 52 0.46 2.80 11.34
N ARG A 53 0.54 3.30 12.59
CA ARG A 53 1.81 3.73 13.20
C ARG A 53 2.81 2.59 13.37
N LYS A 54 2.34 1.36 13.61
CA LYS A 54 3.20 0.18 13.75
C LYS A 54 3.78 -0.28 12.41
N GLN A 55 2.98 -0.26 11.34
CA GLN A 55 3.36 -0.84 10.05
C GLN A 55 4.10 0.14 9.13
N PHE A 56 3.82 1.44 9.24
CA PHE A 56 4.27 2.41 8.24
C PHE A 56 5.00 3.61 8.85
N ARG A 57 5.78 4.30 8.02
CA ARG A 57 6.39 5.61 8.28
C ARG A 57 6.16 6.53 7.07
N LEU A 58 6.25 7.85 7.30
CA LEU A 58 6.35 8.82 6.22
C LEU A 58 7.82 8.99 5.83
N GLU A 59 8.03 9.27 4.55
CA GLU A 59 9.29 9.69 3.97
C GLU A 59 9.00 10.93 3.13
N GLU A 60 9.66 12.03 3.46
CA GLU A 60 9.54 13.27 2.72
C GLU A 60 10.28 13.13 1.39
N VAL A 61 9.57 13.34 0.28
CA VAL A 61 10.14 13.26 -1.07
C VAL A 61 10.55 14.65 -1.55
N VAL A 62 9.68 15.62 -1.30
CA VAL A 62 9.92 17.06 -1.46
C VAL A 62 9.24 17.78 -0.29
N PRO A 63 9.57 19.05 0.01
CA PRO A 63 8.95 19.76 1.13
C PRO A 63 7.43 19.64 1.11
N ASP A 64 6.85 19.22 2.23
CA ASP A 64 5.42 18.98 2.44
C ASP A 64 4.77 17.84 1.60
N ASP A 65 5.55 17.08 0.82
CA ASP A 65 5.07 15.86 0.16
C ASP A 65 5.72 14.60 0.70
N TYR A 66 4.87 13.74 1.26
CA TYR A 66 5.26 12.53 1.93
C TYR A 66 4.77 11.27 1.21
N ARG A 67 5.68 10.32 1.06
CA ARG A 67 5.42 8.94 0.65
C ARG A 67 5.25 8.05 1.88
N VAL A 68 4.33 7.10 1.80
CA VAL A 68 4.16 6.07 2.84
C VAL A 68 5.10 4.90 2.55
N ILE A 69 5.93 4.56 3.54
CA ILE A 69 6.90 3.47 3.48
C ILE A 69 6.50 2.37 4.47
N VAL A 70 6.59 1.11 4.04
CA VAL A 70 6.43 -0.07 4.90
C VAL A 70 7.69 -0.22 5.76
N LYS A 71 7.54 -0.19 7.09
CA LYS A 71 8.68 -0.20 8.02
C LYS A 71 9.53 -1.48 7.92
N THR A 72 8.91 -2.63 7.69
CA THR A 72 9.58 -3.93 7.72
C THR A 72 10.43 -4.18 6.48
N THR A 73 9.95 -3.80 5.31
CA THR A 73 10.63 -4.04 4.03
C THR A 73 11.38 -2.81 3.51
N ASN A 74 11.16 -1.65 4.14
CA ASN A 74 11.62 -0.34 3.68
C ASN A 74 11.19 0.01 2.25
N ASN A 75 10.17 -0.68 1.74
CA ASN A 75 9.63 -0.43 0.42
C ASN A 75 8.44 0.53 0.50
N PRO A 76 8.25 1.33 -0.55
CA PRO A 76 7.06 2.16 -0.65
C PRO A 76 5.79 1.34 -0.77
N VAL A 77 4.69 1.87 -0.26
CA VAL A 77 3.38 1.23 -0.41
C VAL A 77 2.97 1.25 -1.89
N LEU A 78 2.78 0.06 -2.46
CA LEU A 78 2.14 -0.13 -3.76
C LEU A 78 0.63 -0.28 -3.55
N ILE A 79 -0.13 0.65 -4.11
CA ILE A 79 -1.58 0.60 -4.05
C ILE A 79 -2.17 -0.31 -5.13
N THR A 80 -3.31 -0.91 -4.82
CA THR A 80 -3.99 -1.88 -5.69
C THR A 80 -4.24 -1.34 -7.10
N GLU A 81 -4.68 -0.09 -7.19
CA GLU A 81 -5.01 0.60 -8.44
C GLU A 81 -3.79 0.81 -9.34
N LYS A 82 -2.58 0.79 -8.78
CA LYS A 82 -1.32 0.94 -9.51
C LYS A 82 -0.56 -0.36 -9.71
N MET A 83 -1.04 -1.49 -9.16
CA MET A 83 -0.34 -2.77 -9.24
C MET A 83 -0.09 -3.21 -10.69
N TYR A 84 -1.11 -3.15 -11.55
CA TYR A 84 -0.96 -3.56 -12.95
C TYR A 84 0.13 -2.77 -13.67
N GLU A 85 0.05 -1.43 -13.56
CA GLU A 85 0.99 -0.51 -14.18
C GLU A 85 2.43 -0.77 -13.72
N VAL A 86 2.64 -0.88 -12.41
CA VAL A 86 3.96 -1.13 -11.82
C VAL A 86 4.49 -2.49 -12.24
N PHE A 87 3.67 -3.54 -12.26
CA PHE A 87 4.10 -4.85 -12.73
C PHE A 87 4.50 -4.84 -14.21
N CYS A 88 3.75 -4.15 -15.08
CA CYS A 88 4.12 -4.00 -16.48
C CYS A 88 5.42 -3.23 -16.66
N GLN A 89 5.60 -2.13 -15.93
CA GLN A 89 6.84 -1.34 -15.95
C GLN A 89 8.03 -2.15 -15.46
N THR A 90 7.90 -2.80 -14.30
CA THR A 90 8.94 -3.67 -13.73
C THR A 90 9.27 -4.82 -14.66
N HIS A 91 8.26 -5.47 -15.25
CA HIS A 91 8.48 -6.49 -16.26
C HIS A 91 9.29 -5.92 -17.43
N SER A 92 8.85 -4.83 -18.06
CA SER A 92 9.55 -4.20 -19.19
C SER A 92 11.00 -3.79 -18.86
N GLN A 93 11.28 -3.37 -17.62
CA GLN A 93 12.61 -2.96 -17.19
C GLN A 93 13.53 -4.15 -16.92
N ILE A 94 13.00 -5.24 -16.35
CA ILE A 94 13.77 -6.46 -16.02
C ILE A 94 13.93 -7.36 -17.24
N THR A 95 12.93 -7.44 -18.12
CA THR A 95 12.92 -8.29 -19.32
C THR A 95 13.47 -7.60 -20.56
N GLN A 96 14.49 -6.72 -20.40
CA GLN A 96 15.25 -6.13 -21.51
C GLN A 96 15.87 -7.16 -22.48
N HIS A 97 15.74 -8.46 -22.21
CA HIS A 97 15.87 -9.52 -23.21
C HIS A 97 14.52 -10.12 -23.59
N GLY A 98 14.03 -9.69 -24.75
CA GLY A 98 13.25 -10.52 -25.66
C GLY A 98 11.83 -10.82 -25.22
N GLY A 99 10.90 -9.96 -25.65
CA GLY A 99 9.60 -10.50 -26.06
C GLY A 99 9.84 -11.71 -26.98
N GLN A 100 9.12 -12.79 -26.75
CA GLN A 100 8.91 -13.73 -27.85
C GLN A 100 8.15 -12.94 -28.92
N LYS A 101 8.82 -12.70 -30.05
CA LYS A 101 8.13 -12.50 -31.32
C LYS A 101 7.42 -13.79 -31.71
#